data_AF-A0A512NEG2-F1
#
_entry.id   AF-A0A512NEG2-F1
#
_cell.length_a   1.000
_cell.length_b   1.000
_cell.length_c   1.000
_cell.angle_alpha   90.00
_cell.angle_beta   90.00
_cell.angle_gamma   90.00
#
_symmetry.space_group_name_H-M   'P 1'
#
loop_
_entity.id
_entity.type
_entity.pdbx_description
1 polymer ?
#
loop_
_entity_poly.entity_id
_entity_poly.type
_entity_poly.pdbx_seq_one_letter_code
_entity_poly.pdbx_strand_id
1 'polypeptide(L)'
;MTVKALAVIIALTFSTASLVKAETLTLCGQKVEYNASSNAGNLVGIWIGEIIAFNAAYSVDYSRCWALAIEDVSASGTIKSKLVLADNTKNMHNGTRYGTQGRVLNWPGQLGPGGATLRFASDDGRNSYDLQRQGETKMEGKVVYPTGTGRLFLVKQK
;
A
#
# COMPACT_ATOMS: atom_id res chain seq x y z
N MET A 1 -65.15 -20.51 -15.32
CA MET A 1 -63.74 -20.92 -15.42
C MET A 1 -62.88 -19.65 -15.42
N THR A 2 -62.24 -19.33 -14.30
CA THR A 2 -61.40 -18.13 -14.13
C THR A 2 -59.93 -18.50 -14.25
N VAL A 3 -59.26 -18.01 -15.29
CA VAL A 3 -57.82 -18.22 -15.52
C VAL A 3 -57.04 -17.30 -14.59
N LYS A 4 -56.28 -17.87 -13.65
CA LYS A 4 -55.31 -17.15 -12.82
C LYS A 4 -54.02 -16.96 -13.64
N ALA A 5 -53.70 -15.73 -14.00
CA ALA A 5 -52.41 -15.40 -14.59
C ALA A 5 -51.34 -15.33 -13.48
N LEU A 6 -50.32 -16.19 -13.59
CA LEU A 6 -49.17 -16.23 -12.70
C LEU A 6 -48.13 -15.22 -13.21
N ALA A 7 -47.93 -14.11 -12.48
CA ALA A 7 -46.90 -13.14 -12.81
C ALA A 7 -45.53 -13.66 -12.36
N VAL A 8 -44.64 -13.93 -13.30
CA VAL A 8 -43.24 -14.26 -13.06
C VAL A 8 -42.45 -12.96 -12.86
N ILE A 9 -41.97 -12.71 -11.64
CA ILE A 9 -41.10 -11.58 -11.34
C ILE A 9 -39.66 -12.00 -11.67
N ILE A 10 -39.15 -11.51 -12.79
CA ILE A 10 -37.73 -11.64 -13.16
C ILE A 10 -36.97 -10.59 -12.35
N ALA A 11 -36.24 -11.02 -11.32
CA ALA A 11 -35.32 -10.16 -10.58
C ALA A 11 -34.08 -9.90 -11.44
N LEU A 12 -34.03 -8.72 -12.08
CA LEU A 12 -32.81 -8.21 -12.70
C LEU A 12 -31.87 -7.72 -11.60
N THR A 13 -30.85 -8.50 -11.29
CA THR A 13 -29.72 -8.03 -10.48
C THR A 13 -28.87 -7.08 -11.31
N PHE A 14 -29.06 -5.78 -11.12
CA PHE A 14 -28.17 -4.76 -11.65
C PHE A 14 -26.85 -4.81 -10.88
N SER A 15 -25.84 -5.48 -11.44
CA SER A 15 -24.46 -5.32 -11.00
C SER A 15 -24.00 -3.91 -11.42
N THR A 16 -24.14 -2.94 -10.52
CA THR A 16 -23.52 -1.62 -10.69
C THR A 16 -22.01 -1.80 -10.63
N ALA A 17 -21.38 -1.98 -11.79
CA ALA A 17 -19.95 -1.79 -11.94
C ALA A 17 -19.67 -0.31 -11.60
N SER A 18 -19.31 -0.05 -10.35
CA SER A 18 -18.87 1.27 -9.92
C SER A 18 -17.66 1.63 -10.76
N LEU A 19 -17.80 2.67 -11.58
CA LEU A 19 -16.73 3.20 -12.42
C LEU A 19 -15.67 3.81 -11.50
N VAL A 20 -14.75 2.99 -10.99
CA VAL A 20 -13.60 3.47 -10.21
C VAL A 20 -12.72 4.26 -11.17
N LYS A 21 -12.67 5.58 -10.99
CA LYS A 21 -11.82 6.45 -11.80
C LYS A 21 -10.37 6.25 -11.37
N ALA A 22 -9.54 5.76 -12.31
CA ALA A 22 -8.10 5.72 -12.12
C ALA A 22 -7.55 7.13 -11.94
N GLU A 23 -6.78 7.35 -10.88
CA GLU A 23 -6.00 8.57 -10.67
C GLU A 23 -4.52 8.27 -10.90
N THR A 24 -3.83 9.14 -11.63
CA THR A 24 -2.38 9.05 -11.79
C THR A 24 -1.69 9.95 -10.80
N LEU A 25 -0.94 9.35 -9.88
CA LEU A 25 -0.23 10.02 -8.78
C LEU A 25 1.28 9.95 -9.01
N THR A 26 2.03 10.87 -8.40
CA THR A 26 3.50 10.75 -8.32
C THR A 26 3.90 10.36 -6.91
N LEU A 27 4.34 9.12 -6.72
CA LEU A 27 4.76 8.56 -5.43
C LEU A 27 6.24 8.21 -5.50
N CYS A 28 7.04 8.66 -4.53
CA CYS A 28 8.49 8.45 -4.52
C CYS A 28 9.18 8.79 -5.87
N GLY A 29 8.69 9.83 -6.55
CA GLY A 29 9.20 10.25 -7.87
C GLY A 29 8.78 9.36 -9.05
N GLN A 30 7.87 8.41 -8.87
CA GLN A 30 7.31 7.56 -9.94
C GLN A 30 5.83 7.82 -10.17
N LYS A 31 5.41 7.78 -11.43
CA LYS A 31 3.99 7.82 -11.79
C LYS A 31 3.35 6.48 -11.48
N VAL A 32 2.23 6.51 -10.76
CA VAL A 32 1.48 5.33 -10.34
C VAL A 32 0.03 5.56 -10.65
N GLU A 33 -0.57 4.67 -11.43
CA GLU A 33 -2.02 4.59 -11.56
C GLU A 33 -2.59 3.99 -10.29
N TYR A 34 -3.58 4.64 -9.70
CA TYR A 34 -4.21 4.25 -8.45
C TYR A 34 -5.72 4.16 -8.65
N ASN A 35 -6.29 3.03 -8.23
CA ASN A 35 -7.71 2.72 -8.40
C ASN A 35 -8.31 2.37 -7.04
N ALA A 36 -8.77 3.38 -6.29
CA ALA A 36 -9.42 3.16 -5.00
C ALA A 36 -10.83 2.56 -5.17
N SER A 37 -11.12 1.44 -4.52
CA SER A 37 -12.48 0.90 -4.52
C SER A 37 -13.46 1.82 -3.77
N SER A 38 -14.72 1.86 -4.18
CA SER A 38 -15.77 2.64 -3.49
C SER A 38 -16.26 1.99 -2.20
N ASN A 39 -15.93 0.72 -1.97
CA ASN A 39 -16.24 -0.05 -0.75
C ASN A 39 -15.18 0.14 0.36
N ALA A 40 -14.32 1.14 0.17
CA ALA A 40 -13.08 1.35 0.89
C ALA A 40 -13.30 1.74 2.36
N GLY A 41 -13.07 0.79 3.28
CA GLY A 41 -12.82 1.12 4.68
C GLY A 41 -11.59 2.03 4.85
N ASN A 42 -11.38 2.59 6.04
CA ASN A 42 -10.35 3.63 6.34
C ASN A 42 -8.89 3.24 5.99
N LEU A 43 -8.64 2.00 5.58
CA LEU A 43 -7.37 1.44 5.11
C LEU A 43 -7.00 1.87 3.68
N VAL A 44 -7.97 1.96 2.78
CA VAL A 44 -7.72 2.34 1.38
C VAL A 44 -7.21 3.77 1.34
N GLY A 45 -6.18 3.98 0.55
CA GLY A 45 -5.49 5.25 0.41
C GLY A 45 -4.00 5.06 0.18
N ILE A 46 -3.29 6.18 0.17
CA ILE A 46 -1.85 6.26 -0.02
C ILE A 46 -1.19 6.45 1.33
N TRP A 47 -0.23 5.59 1.65
CA TRP A 47 0.53 5.62 2.89
C TRP A 47 2.00 5.79 2.57
N ILE A 48 2.62 6.86 3.07
CA ILE A 48 4.01 7.22 2.73
C ILE A 48 4.85 7.31 4.00
N GLY A 49 6.07 6.79 3.92
CA GLY A 49 7.11 6.94 4.93
C GLY A 49 8.47 7.16 4.29
N GLU A 50 9.40 7.66 5.08
CA GLU A 50 10.79 7.82 4.70
C GLU A 50 11.68 7.24 5.80
N ILE A 51 12.64 6.41 5.40
CA ILE A 51 13.69 5.92 6.27
C ILE A 51 14.94 6.75 5.99
N ILE A 52 15.46 7.45 6.99
CA ILE A 52 16.68 8.24 6.88
C ILE A 52 17.75 7.57 7.75
N ALA A 53 18.93 7.35 7.17
CA ALA A 53 20.07 6.77 7.86
C ALA A 53 21.34 7.55 7.50
N PHE A 54 22.16 7.84 8.50
CA PHE A 54 23.46 8.46 8.31
C PHE A 54 24.57 7.40 8.33
N ASN A 55 25.42 7.40 7.31
CA ASN A 55 26.62 6.58 7.29
C ASN A 55 27.86 7.47 7.49
N ALA A 56 28.32 7.54 8.74
CA ALA A 56 29.46 8.36 9.14
C ALA A 56 30.77 7.98 8.43
N ALA A 57 31.01 6.69 8.20
CA ALA A 57 32.25 6.21 7.60
C ALA A 57 32.44 6.72 6.16
N TYR A 58 31.35 6.95 5.45
CA TYR A 58 31.37 7.43 4.06
C TYR A 58 30.86 8.87 3.91
N SER A 59 30.47 9.53 5.00
CA SER A 59 29.83 10.86 4.99
C SER A 59 28.64 10.92 4.01
N VAL A 60 27.76 9.92 4.07
CA VAL A 60 26.59 9.82 3.20
C VAL A 60 25.31 9.83 4.04
N ASP A 61 24.40 10.74 3.69
CA ASP A 61 23.01 10.67 4.09
C ASP A 61 22.27 9.75 3.12
N TYR A 62 21.70 8.67 3.64
CA TYR A 62 20.84 7.76 2.91
C TYR A 62 19.38 8.05 3.27
N SER A 63 18.53 8.18 2.26
CA SER A 63 17.09 8.19 2.46
C SER A 63 16.39 7.20 1.54
N ARG A 64 15.36 6.53 2.05
CA ARG A 64 14.54 5.60 1.30
C ARG A 64 13.08 6.00 1.45
N CYS A 65 12.47 6.37 0.34
CA CYS A 65 11.04 6.60 0.24
C CYS A 65 10.31 5.26 0.13
N TRP A 66 9.24 5.14 0.89
CA TRP A 66 8.32 4.02 0.91
C TRP A 66 6.91 4.54 0.73
N ALA A 67 6.24 4.15 -0.35
CA ALA A 67 4.82 4.46 -0.53
C ALA A 67 4.02 3.19 -0.79
N LEU A 68 2.96 2.99 -0.03
CA LEU A 68 2.02 1.89 -0.14
C LEU A 68 0.66 2.46 -0.57
N ALA A 69 0.24 2.16 -1.79
CA ALA A 69 -1.07 2.51 -2.30
C ALA A 69 -2.01 1.31 -2.13
N ILE A 70 -2.86 1.36 -1.11
CA ILE A 70 -3.89 0.34 -0.86
C ILE A 70 -5.10 0.70 -1.70
N GLU A 71 -5.40 -0.13 -2.69
CA GLU A 71 -6.47 0.06 -3.69
C GLU A 71 -7.80 -0.54 -3.21
N ASP A 72 -7.74 -1.71 -2.59
CA ASP A 72 -8.93 -2.44 -2.15
C ASP A 72 -8.61 -3.42 -1.02
N VAL A 73 -9.64 -3.77 -0.26
CA VAL A 73 -9.60 -4.81 0.76
C VAL A 73 -10.83 -5.68 0.58
N SER A 74 -10.63 -6.95 0.22
CA SER A 74 -11.73 -7.89 0.04
C SER A 74 -12.42 -8.24 1.37
N ALA A 75 -13.62 -8.80 1.29
CA ALA A 75 -14.32 -9.34 2.46
C ALA A 75 -13.55 -10.46 3.18
N SER A 76 -12.66 -11.18 2.48
CA SER A 76 -11.76 -12.20 3.05
C SER A 76 -10.50 -11.61 3.69
N GLY A 77 -10.35 -10.28 3.69
CA GLY A 77 -9.19 -9.58 4.22
C GLY A 77 -7.98 -9.53 3.29
N THR A 78 -8.12 -9.93 2.02
CA THR A 78 -7.03 -9.81 1.05
C THR A 78 -6.89 -8.36 0.62
N ILE A 79 -5.67 -7.83 0.67
CA ILE A 79 -5.35 -6.44 0.37
C ILE A 79 -4.77 -6.36 -1.04
N LYS A 80 -5.43 -5.60 -1.91
CA LYS A 80 -4.87 -5.21 -3.19
C LYS A 80 -4.07 -3.93 -3.01
N SER A 81 -2.77 -3.97 -3.30
CA SER A 81 -1.92 -2.80 -3.12
C SER A 81 -0.75 -2.73 -4.10
N LYS A 82 -0.19 -1.54 -4.23
CA LYS A 82 1.06 -1.27 -4.92
C LYS A 82 2.08 -0.71 -3.94
N LEU A 83 3.29 -1.24 -3.98
CA LEU A 83 4.45 -0.71 -3.29
C LEU A 83 5.28 0.13 -4.25
N VAL A 84 5.72 1.29 -3.79
CA VAL A 84 6.68 2.16 -4.48
C VAL A 84 7.89 2.38 -3.58
N LEU A 85 9.07 2.06 -4.12
CA LEU A 85 10.34 2.21 -3.42
C LEU A 85 11.24 3.13 -4.24
N ALA A 86 11.90 4.09 -3.58
CA ALA A 86 12.98 4.85 -4.19
C ALA A 86 14.06 5.16 -3.15
N ASP A 87 15.31 4.86 -3.49
CA ASP A 87 16.46 5.14 -2.64
C ASP A 87 17.19 6.38 -3.15
N ASN A 88 17.59 7.25 -2.24
CA ASN A 88 18.39 8.44 -2.49
C ASN A 88 19.58 8.45 -1.54
N THR A 89 20.71 8.98 -2.02
CA THR A 89 21.87 9.28 -1.20
C THR A 89 22.37 10.67 -1.50
N LYS A 90 22.92 11.33 -0.48
CA LYS A 90 23.62 12.60 -0.61
C LYS A 90 25.00 12.46 0.04
N ASN A 91 26.04 12.69 -0.75
CA ASN A 91 27.39 12.85 -0.23
C ASN A 91 27.48 14.20 0.48
N MET A 92 27.84 14.21 1.75
CA MET A 92 27.89 15.43 2.56
C MET A 92 29.13 16.28 2.28
N HIS A 93 30.20 15.70 1.74
CA HIS A 93 31.45 16.41 1.47
C HIS A 93 31.33 17.35 0.28
N ASN A 94 30.68 16.91 -0.80
CA ASN A 94 30.54 17.68 -2.04
C ASN A 94 29.09 18.00 -2.43
N GLY A 95 28.10 17.49 -1.68
CA GLY A 95 26.68 17.71 -1.93
C GLY A 95 26.09 16.86 -3.07
N THR A 96 26.87 16.03 -3.75
CA THR A 96 26.40 15.20 -4.87
C THR A 96 25.30 14.25 -4.41
N ARG A 97 24.25 14.13 -5.23
CA ARG A 97 23.11 13.25 -4.97
C ARG A 97 23.08 12.10 -5.97
N TYR A 98 22.80 10.90 -5.48
CA TYR A 98 22.50 9.74 -6.30
C TYR A 98 21.12 9.23 -5.93
N GLY A 99 20.35 8.81 -6.92
CA GLY A 99 19.02 8.25 -6.71
C GLY A 99 18.82 7.05 -7.59
N THR A 100 18.13 6.04 -7.06
CA THR A 100 17.59 4.97 -7.89
C THR A 100 16.25 5.43 -8.44
N GLN A 101 15.97 5.11 -9.71
CA GLN A 101 14.63 5.29 -10.24
C GLN A 101 13.70 4.42 -9.40
N GLY A 102 12.61 5.02 -8.91
CA GLY A 102 11.69 4.29 -8.07
C GLY A 102 11.06 3.11 -8.82
N ARG A 103 10.69 2.07 -8.11
CA ARG A 103 10.05 0.87 -8.67
C ARG A 103 8.64 0.74 -8.14
N VAL A 104 7.70 0.43 -9.03
CA VAL A 104 6.31 0.11 -8.68
C VAL A 104 6.14 -1.40 -8.73
N LEU A 105 5.67 -1.99 -7.63
CA LEU A 105 5.46 -3.42 -7.49
C LEU A 105 4.00 -3.67 -7.08
N ASN A 106 3.32 -4.60 -7.75
CA ASN A 106 2.09 -5.15 -7.19
C ASN A 106 2.46 -5.99 -5.98
N TRP A 107 1.90 -5.64 -4.82
CA TRP A 107 2.32 -6.25 -3.57
C TRP A 107 1.11 -6.55 -2.70
N PRO A 108 0.43 -7.67 -2.95
CA PRO A 108 -0.76 -8.01 -2.19
C PRO A 108 -0.40 -8.29 -0.73
N GLY A 109 -1.34 -7.96 0.17
CA GLY A 109 -1.21 -8.20 1.60
C GLY A 109 -2.41 -8.95 2.15
N GLN A 110 -2.40 -9.17 3.45
CA GLN A 110 -3.48 -9.82 4.17
C GLN A 110 -3.77 -9.06 5.46
N LEU A 111 -5.04 -8.84 5.75
CA LEU A 111 -5.49 -8.38 7.06
C LEU A 111 -5.43 -9.54 8.05
N GLY A 112 -4.82 -9.26 9.20
CA GLY A 112 -4.82 -10.12 10.36
C GLY A 112 -6.21 -10.19 11.02
N PRO A 113 -6.38 -11.13 11.97
CA PRO A 113 -7.61 -11.27 12.74
C PRO A 113 -8.01 -9.94 13.40
N GLY A 114 -9.29 -9.56 13.26
CA GLY A 114 -9.81 -8.30 13.81
C GLY A 114 -9.38 -7.04 13.05
N GLY A 115 -8.68 -7.15 11.92
CA GLY A 115 -8.32 -6.02 11.05
C GLY A 115 -7.29 -5.05 11.64
N ALA A 116 -6.65 -5.41 12.76
CA ALA A 116 -5.70 -4.55 13.47
C ALA A 116 -4.32 -4.49 12.80
N THR A 117 -3.92 -5.57 12.15
CA THR A 117 -2.59 -5.73 11.51
C THR A 117 -2.75 -6.03 10.03
N LEU A 118 -1.91 -5.44 9.20
CA LEU A 118 -1.73 -5.74 7.80
C LEU A 118 -0.39 -6.46 7.65
N ARG A 119 -0.38 -7.60 6.96
CA ARG A 119 0.84 -8.35 6.67
C ARG A 119 1.11 -8.32 5.17
N PHE A 120 2.30 -7.90 4.80
CA PHE A 120 2.84 -8.01 3.45
C PHE A 120 4.09 -8.90 3.50
N ALA A 121 4.12 -9.97 2.72
CA ALA A 121 5.25 -10.90 2.68
C ALA A 121 5.84 -10.94 1.27
N SER A 122 7.12 -11.24 1.16
CA SER A 122 7.70 -11.64 -0.12
C SER A 122 7.26 -13.06 -0.48
N ASP A 123 7.25 -13.37 -1.78
CA ASP A 123 6.83 -14.68 -2.29
C ASP A 123 7.68 -15.83 -1.73
N ASP A 124 8.95 -15.57 -1.42
CA ASP A 124 9.88 -16.53 -0.81
C ASP A 124 9.74 -16.63 0.72
N GLY A 125 8.84 -15.85 1.33
CA GLY A 125 8.58 -15.80 2.77
C GLY A 125 9.73 -15.26 3.63
N ARG A 126 10.85 -14.85 3.01
CA ARG A 126 12.05 -14.39 3.73
C ARG A 126 11.89 -13.01 4.34
N ASN A 127 11.05 -12.18 3.72
CA ASN A 127 10.77 -10.84 4.19
C ASN A 127 9.30 -10.73 4.57
N SER A 128 9.02 -10.07 5.68
CA SER A 128 7.64 -9.74 6.07
C SER A 128 7.55 -8.38 6.74
N TYR A 129 6.41 -7.74 6.53
CA TYR A 129 6.09 -6.41 7.02
C TYR A 129 4.75 -6.52 7.70
N ASP A 130 4.78 -6.45 9.03
CA ASP A 130 3.58 -6.51 9.87
C ASP A 130 3.30 -5.08 10.36
N LEU A 131 2.33 -4.43 9.72
CA LEU A 131 1.96 -3.04 9.95
C LEU A 131 0.68 -2.97 10.78
N GLN A 132 0.71 -2.28 11.90
CA GLN A 132 -0.45 -1.99 12.73
C GLN A 132 -0.92 -0.57 12.49
N ARG A 133 -2.24 -0.39 12.37
CA ARG A 133 -2.82 0.96 12.34
C ARG A 133 -2.71 1.63 13.70
N GLN A 134 -2.25 2.87 13.68
CA GLN A 134 -2.22 3.78 14.82
C GLN A 134 -3.21 4.92 14.55
N GLY A 135 -4.50 4.60 14.62
CA GLY A 135 -5.59 5.52 14.27
C GLY A 135 -5.90 5.56 12.77
N GLU A 136 -6.31 6.73 12.27
CA GLU A 136 -6.75 6.90 10.86
C GLU A 136 -5.63 7.34 9.92
N THR A 137 -4.57 7.96 10.45
CA THR A 137 -3.56 8.65 9.64
C THR A 137 -2.17 8.04 9.78
N LYS A 138 -1.97 7.06 10.64
CA LYS A 138 -0.65 6.44 10.87
C LYS A 138 -0.72 4.92 10.82
N MET A 139 0.34 4.33 10.29
CA MET A 139 0.67 2.91 10.42
C MET A 139 2.10 2.77 10.89
N GLU A 140 2.32 1.82 11.78
CA GLU A 140 3.64 1.49 12.27
C GLU A 140 3.80 -0.01 12.30
N GLY A 141 4.99 -0.51 11.97
CA GLY A 141 5.17 -1.94 11.90
C GLY A 141 6.59 -2.42 12.00
N LYS A 142 6.68 -3.73 12.23
CA LYS A 142 7.92 -4.46 12.21
C LYS A 142 8.21 -4.91 10.79
N VAL A 143 9.46 -4.73 10.38
CA VAL A 143 9.98 -5.31 9.14
C VAL A 143 10.96 -6.41 9.52
N VAL A 144 10.81 -7.58 8.90
CA VAL A 144 11.68 -8.74 9.11
C VAL A 144 12.38 -9.02 7.80
N TYR A 145 13.72 -9.08 7.86
CA TYR A 145 14.60 -9.55 6.81
C TYR A 145 15.45 -10.72 7.35
N PRO A 146 16.06 -11.55 6.48
CA PRO A 146 17.01 -12.57 6.92
C PRO A 146 18.18 -12.03 7.73
N THR A 147 18.57 -10.78 7.47
CA THR A 147 19.72 -10.11 8.09
C THR A 147 19.35 -9.37 9.38
N GLY A 148 18.07 -9.26 9.73
CA GLY A 148 17.64 -8.59 10.95
C GLY A 148 16.24 -8.01 10.88
N THR A 149 15.89 -7.24 11.90
CA THR A 149 14.57 -6.61 12.03
C THR A 149 14.68 -5.09 12.04
N GLY A 150 13.76 -4.43 11.35
CA GLY A 150 13.60 -2.99 11.33
C GLY A 150 12.21 -2.54 11.75
N ARG A 151 11.97 -1.23 11.67
CA ARG A 151 10.66 -0.62 11.86
C ARG A 151 10.32 0.24 10.65
N LEU A 152 9.04 0.28 10.30
CA LEU A 152 8.50 1.14 9.26
C LEU A 152 7.38 1.99 9.85
N PHE A 153 7.38 3.27 9.51
CA PHE A 153 6.37 4.24 9.90
C PHE A 153 5.80 4.85 8.63
N LEU A 154 4.49 4.80 8.46
CA LEU A 154 3.79 5.35 7.31
C LEU A 154 2.70 6.32 7.79
N VAL A 155 2.51 7.38 7.01
CA VAL A 155 1.46 8.38 7.23
C VAL A 155 0.55 8.39 6.01
N LYS A 156 -0.77 8.44 6.26
CA LYS A 156 -1.77 8.56 5.21
C LYS A 156 -1.66 9.94 4.54
N GLN A 157 -1.58 9.98 3.21
CA GLN A 157 -1.72 11.23 2.47
C GLN A 157 -3.17 11.71 2.55
N LYS A 158 -3.35 13.03 2.68
CA LYS A 158 -4.67 13.66 2.74
C LYS A 158 -5.32 13.72 1.37
#